data_AF-A0A1B6L2U4-F1
#
_entry.id   AF-A0A1B6L2U4-F1
#
_cell.length_a   1.000
_cell.length_b   1.000
_cell.length_c   1.000
_cell.angle_alpha   90.00
_cell.angle_beta   90.00
_cell.angle_gamma   90.00
#
_symmetry.space_group_name_H-M   'P 1'
#
loop_
_entity.id
_entity.type
_entity.pdbx_description
1 polymer ?
#
loop_
_entity_poly.entity_id
_entity_poly.type
_entity_poly.pdbx_seq_one_letter_code
_entity_poly.pdbx_strand_id
1 'polypeptide(L)'
;AISALSYFTCQEWKFKNEKFMRLLTDILPDDKEDFDFNLDDIDHLTYLRRCILGARIYLLNDSVENIPAGKRKAERLYWIDKIVRISFWVLLIWLVNMPHRLHLLWSSLYPQQYFVDV
;
A
#
# COMPACT_ATOMS: atom_id res chain seq x y z
N ALA A 1 13.75 6.28 18.15
CA ALA A 1 12.50 5.54 18.36
C ALA A 1 12.16 4.62 17.18
N ILE A 2 11.98 5.16 15.96
CA ILE A 2 11.56 4.38 14.77
C ILE A 2 12.57 3.27 14.39
N SER A 3 13.88 3.52 14.47
CA SER A 3 14.89 2.48 14.15
C SER A 3 14.93 1.33 15.15
N ALA A 4 14.72 1.60 16.44
CA ALA A 4 14.69 0.56 17.48
C ALA A 4 13.43 -0.30 17.37
N LEU A 5 12.29 0.31 17.01
CA LEU A 5 11.03 -0.42 16.81
C LEU A 5 11.06 -1.30 15.56
N SER A 6 11.71 -0.83 14.49
CA SER A 6 11.83 -1.54 13.21
C SER A 6 12.31 -2.98 13.36
N TYR A 7 13.28 -3.21 14.25
CA TYR A 7 13.77 -4.56 14.54
C TYR A 7 12.68 -5.52 15.04
N PHE A 8 11.74 -5.02 15.86
CA PHE A 8 10.66 -5.84 16.39
C PHE A 8 9.48 -5.94 15.43
N THR A 9 9.16 -4.86 14.71
CA THR A 9 7.95 -4.79 13.88
C THR A 9 8.13 -5.28 12.45
N CYS A 10 9.34 -5.22 11.90
CA CYS A 10 9.61 -5.50 10.47
C CYS A 10 10.35 -6.82 10.24
N GLN A 11 10.83 -7.47 11.29
CA GLN A 11 11.50 -8.76 11.20
C GLN A 11 10.46 -9.89 11.28
N GLU A 12 10.67 -10.96 10.52
CA GLU A 12 9.88 -12.19 10.66
C GLU A 12 10.37 -12.97 11.89
N TRP A 13 9.45 -13.28 12.81
CA TRP A 13 9.73 -14.07 14.00
C TRP A 13 9.19 -15.48 13.82
N LYS A 14 10.09 -16.45 13.59
CA LYS A 14 9.73 -17.87 13.49
C LYS A 14 9.83 -18.52 14.87
N PHE A 15 8.69 -18.62 15.54
CA PHE A 15 8.59 -19.35 16.81
C PHE A 15 8.36 -20.83 16.54
N LYS A 16 9.25 -21.70 17.03
CA LYS A 16 9.04 -23.15 17.00
C LYS A 16 8.12 -23.54 18.15
N ASN A 17 6.91 -24.01 17.83
CA ASN A 17 5.90 -24.40 18.83
C ASN A 17 5.46 -25.87 18.69
N GLU A 18 6.30 -26.74 18.15
CA GLU A 18 5.94 -28.14 17.83
C GLU A 18 5.33 -28.90 19.01
N LYS A 19 5.86 -28.72 20.23
CA LYS A 19 5.31 -29.35 21.43
C LYS A 19 3.90 -28.87 21.77
N PHE A 20 3.64 -27.57 21.59
CA PHE A 20 2.33 -26.98 21.82
C PHE A 20 1.31 -27.49 20.79
N MET A 21 1.71 -27.61 19.52
CA MET A 21 0.84 -28.15 18.48
C MET A 21 0.52 -29.65 18.71
N ARG A 22 1.46 -30.43 19.24
CA ARG A 22 1.22 -31.85 19.60
C ARG A 22 0.20 -32.03 20.73
N LEU A 23 0.02 -31.04 21.61
CA LEU A 23 -1.02 -31.13 22.63
C LEU A 23 -2.44 -31.28 22.04
N LEU A 24 -2.69 -30.86 20.79
CA LEU A 24 -3.98 -31.08 20.12
C LEU A 24 -4.31 -32.57 19.93
N THR A 25 -3.29 -33.43 19.81
CA THR A 25 -3.44 -34.88 19.67
C THR A 25 -3.21 -35.63 20.97
N ASP A 26 -2.39 -35.08 21.86
CA ASP A 26 -1.90 -35.77 23.06
C ASP A 26 -2.80 -35.53 24.30
N ILE A 27 -3.72 -34.56 24.24
CA ILE A 27 -4.65 -34.28 25.34
C ILE A 27 -5.70 -35.39 25.48
N LEU A 28 -6.10 -35.70 26.72
CA LEU A 28 -7.19 -36.63 26.96
C LEU A 28 -8.50 -36.06 26.39
N PRO A 29 -9.42 -36.92 25.90
CA PRO A 29 -10.69 -36.47 25.35
C PRO A 29 -11.55 -35.72 26.37
N ASP A 30 -11.49 -36.10 27.65
CA ASP A 30 -12.24 -35.43 28.74
C ASP A 30 -11.71 -34.01 28.99
N ASP A 31 -10.40 -33.80 28.97
CA ASP A 31 -9.79 -32.47 29.15
C ASP A 31 -9.93 -31.57 27.91
N LYS A 32 -10.20 -32.18 26.75
CA LYS A 32 -10.36 -31.43 25.49
C LYS A 32 -11.59 -30.54 25.51
N GLU A 33 -12.65 -30.92 26.23
CA GLU A 33 -13.87 -30.11 26.30
C GLU A 33 -13.63 -28.75 26.97
N ASP A 34 -12.81 -28.73 28.03
CA ASP A 34 -12.51 -27.51 28.79
C ASP A 34 -11.36 -26.68 28.18
N PHE A 35 -10.44 -27.35 27.47
CA PHE A 35 -9.19 -26.74 26.99
C PHE A 35 -8.98 -26.85 25.47
N ASP A 36 -10.02 -26.95 24.65
CA ASP A 36 -9.83 -26.97 23.20
C ASP A 36 -9.24 -25.64 22.71
N PHE A 37 -8.15 -25.73 21.97
CA PHE A 37 -7.50 -24.61 21.29
C PHE A 37 -7.27 -24.90 19.82
N ASN A 38 -8.03 -25.84 19.24
CA ASN A 38 -8.05 -26.04 17.80
C ASN A 38 -8.61 -24.78 17.11
N LEU A 39 -7.78 -24.12 16.30
CA LEU A 39 -8.15 -22.90 15.58
C LEU A 39 -8.51 -23.18 14.11
N ASP A 40 -8.44 -24.44 13.66
CA ASP A 40 -8.69 -24.81 12.26
C ASP A 40 -10.14 -24.55 11.85
N ASP A 41 -11.08 -24.61 12.80
CA ASP A 41 -12.51 -24.35 12.54
C ASP A 41 -12.86 -22.85 12.49
N ILE A 42 -11.88 -21.96 12.71
CA ILE A 42 -12.11 -20.51 12.70
C ILE A 42 -12.02 -19.98 11.27
N ASP A 43 -13.08 -19.33 10.80
CA ASP A 43 -13.01 -18.51 9.58
C ASP A 43 -12.07 -17.32 9.79
N HIS A 44 -10.82 -17.47 9.33
CA HIS A 44 -9.77 -16.47 9.43
C HIS A 44 -10.20 -15.11 8.87
N LEU A 45 -11.00 -15.07 7.80
CA LEU A 45 -11.46 -13.83 7.19
C LEU A 45 -12.41 -13.06 8.11
N THR A 46 -13.36 -13.76 8.73
CA THR A 46 -14.29 -13.14 9.69
C THR A 46 -13.58 -12.72 10.96
N TYR A 47 -12.65 -13.54 11.46
CA TYR A 47 -11.81 -13.18 12.61
C TYR A 47 -11.04 -11.88 12.36
N LEU A 48 -10.29 -11.80 11.24
CA LEU A 48 -9.52 -10.61 10.88
C LEU A 48 -10.40 -9.37 10.71
N ARG A 49 -11.58 -9.51 10.08
CA ARG A 49 -12.54 -8.40 9.95
C ARG A 49 -12.98 -7.86 11.31
N ARG A 50 -13.28 -8.75 12.26
CA ARG A 50 -13.65 -8.36 13.63
C ARG A 50 -12.50 -7.69 14.36
N CYS A 51 -11.27 -8.20 14.22
CA CYS A 51 -10.08 -7.57 14.79
C CYS A 51 -9.85 -6.15 14.25
N ILE A 52 -9.95 -5.95 12.93
CA ILE A 52 -9.80 -4.62 12.31
C ILE A 52 -10.89 -3.67 12.81
N LEU A 53 -12.13 -4.14 12.92
CA LEU A 53 -13.23 -3.34 13.46
C LEU A 53 -12.99 -2.97 14.93
N GLY A 54 -12.56 -3.92 15.75
CA GLY A 54 -12.21 -3.68 17.15
C GLY A 54 -11.08 -2.67 17.31
N ALA A 55 -10.00 -2.82 16.53
CA ALA A 55 -8.90 -1.86 16.52
C ALA A 55 -9.40 -0.45 16.13
N ARG A 56 -10.26 -0.34 15.13
CA ARG A 56 -10.83 0.94 14.73
C ARG A 56 -11.62 1.62 15.86
N ILE A 57 -12.49 0.87 16.52
CA ILE A 57 -13.36 1.40 17.58
C ILE A 57 -12.58 1.70 18.85
N TYR A 58 -11.73 0.78 19.30
CA TYR A 58 -11.11 0.87 20.63
C TYR A 58 -9.73 1.50 20.62
N LEU A 59 -8.91 1.22 19.60
CA LEU A 59 -7.56 1.77 19.50
C LEU A 59 -7.55 3.16 18.85
N LEU A 60 -8.35 3.34 17.79
CA LEU A 60 -8.43 4.60 17.04
C LEU A 60 -9.58 5.50 17.47
N ASN A 61 -10.50 5.02 18.32
CA ASN A 61 -11.71 5.74 18.72
C ASN A 61 -12.54 6.27 17.54
N ASP A 62 -12.57 5.52 16.43
CA ASP A 62 -13.28 5.88 15.21
C ASP A 62 -14.56 5.05 15.07
N SER A 63 -15.70 5.73 14.89
CA SER A 63 -17.01 5.08 14.83
C SER A 63 -17.18 4.25 13.55
N VAL A 64 -18.02 3.22 13.63
CA VAL A 64 -18.32 2.31 12.50
C VAL A 64 -19.00 3.07 11.35
N GLU A 65 -19.74 4.12 11.68
CA GLU A 65 -20.41 5.00 10.72
C GLU A 65 -19.43 5.78 9.82
N ASN A 66 -18.17 5.95 10.26
CA ASN A 66 -17.12 6.62 9.49
C ASN A 66 -16.43 5.70 8.47
N ILE A 67 -16.76 4.41 8.41
CA ILE A 67 -16.25 3.49 7.37
C ILE A 67 -16.48 4.02 5.95
N PRO A 68 -17.71 4.40 5.53
CA PRO A 68 -17.95 4.96 4.20
C PRO A 68 -17.18 6.26 3.94
N ALA A 69 -17.03 7.14 4.95
CA ALA A 69 -16.25 8.36 4.82
C ALA A 69 -14.76 8.04 4.58
N GLY A 70 -14.22 7.05 5.28
CA GLY A 70 -12.86 6.55 5.07
C GLY A 70 -12.64 6.01 3.66
N LYS A 71 -13.59 5.24 3.13
CA LYS A 71 -13.54 4.73 1.74
C LYS A 71 -13.51 5.87 0.72
N ARG A 72 -14.40 6.86 0.87
CA ARG A 72 -14.43 8.05 0.00
C ARG A 72 -13.13 8.85 0.05
N LYS A 73 -12.51 8.96 1.24
CA LYS A 73 -11.21 9.62 1.40
C LYS A 73 -10.11 8.85 0.66
N ALA A 74 -10.07 7.52 0.79
CA ALA A 74 -9.12 6.68 0.09
C ALA A 74 -9.28 6.75 -1.44
N GLU A 75 -10.51 6.70 -1.95
CA GLU A 75 -10.82 6.87 -3.38
C GLU A 75 -10.36 8.24 -3.88
N ARG A 76 -10.63 9.32 -3.13
CA ARG A 76 -10.17 10.67 -3.48
C ARG A 76 -8.64 10.75 -3.56
N LEU A 77 -7.95 10.19 -2.57
CA LEU A 77 -6.48 10.14 -2.56
C LEU A 77 -5.93 9.34 -3.74
N TYR A 78 -6.57 8.22 -4.10
CA TYR A 78 -6.20 7.43 -5.27
C TYR A 78 -6.29 8.24 -6.57
N TRP A 79 -7.40 8.96 -6.79
CA TRP A 79 -7.55 9.81 -7.97
C TRP A 79 -6.56 10.97 -7.98
N ILE A 80 -6.30 11.60 -6.82
CA ILE A 80 -5.29 12.65 -6.69
C ILE A 80 -3.91 12.12 -7.08
N ASP A 81 -3.47 10.97 -6.54
CA ASP A 81 -2.18 10.37 -6.88
C ASP A 81 -2.07 10.12 -8.39
N LYS A 82 -3.13 9.57 -8.99
CA LYS A 82 -3.17 9.28 -10.43
C LYS A 82 -3.07 10.55 -11.28
N ILE A 83 -3.81 11.61 -10.93
CA ILE A 83 -3.77 12.89 -11.63
C ILE A 83 -2.38 13.53 -11.50
N VAL A 84 -1.82 13.55 -10.30
CA VAL A 84 -0.49 14.11 -10.04
C VAL A 84 0.57 13.36 -10.85
N ARG A 85 0.52 12.04 -10.87
CA ARG A 85 1.45 11.20 -11.64
C ARG A 85 1.33 11.44 -13.14
N ILE A 86 0.11 11.49 -13.68
CA ILE A 86 -0.11 11.77 -15.11
C ILE A 86 0.38 13.18 -15.47
N SER A 87 0.01 14.18 -14.66
CA SER A 87 0.44 15.57 -14.84
C SER A 87 1.97 15.69 -14.85
N PHE A 88 2.65 15.02 -13.92
CA PHE A 88 4.10 14.97 -13.87
C PHE A 88 4.72 14.45 -15.18
N TRP A 89 4.22 13.33 -15.72
CA TRP A 89 4.73 12.79 -16.99
C TRP A 89 4.43 13.69 -18.18
N VAL A 90 3.23 14.29 -18.24
CA VAL A 90 2.85 15.23 -19.30
C VAL A 90 3.77 16.46 -19.29
N LEU A 91 4.03 17.03 -18.11
CA LEU A 91 4.94 18.15 -17.96
C LEU A 91 6.37 17.79 -18.37
N LEU A 92 6.85 16.61 -18.00
CA LEU A 92 8.18 16.12 -18.37
C LEU A 92 8.31 15.98 -19.89
N ILE A 93 7.34 15.33 -20.55
CA ILE A 93 7.31 15.18 -22.01
C ILE A 93 7.25 16.56 -22.68
N TRP A 94 6.43 17.47 -22.18
CA TRP A 94 6.32 18.82 -22.72
C TRP A 94 7.64 19.58 -22.62
N LEU A 95 8.31 19.56 -21.46
CA LEU A 95 9.61 20.22 -21.25
C LEU A 95 10.71 19.69 -22.17
N VAL A 96 10.72 18.38 -22.44
CA VAL A 96 11.69 17.78 -23.37
C VAL A 96 11.38 18.15 -24.83
N ASN A 97 10.10 18.16 -25.21
CA ASN A 97 9.69 18.45 -26.60
C ASN A 97 9.71 19.95 -26.94
N MET A 98 9.53 20.83 -25.97
CA MET A 98 9.49 22.28 -26.15
C MET A 98 10.77 22.86 -26.82
N PRO A 99 12.00 22.61 -26.32
CA PRO A 99 13.22 23.12 -26.95
C PRO A 99 13.48 22.48 -28.32
N HIS A 100 13.15 21.20 -28.50
CA HIS A 100 13.26 20.52 -29.80
C HIS A 100 12.35 21.16 -30.86
N ARG A 101 11.09 21.46 -30.50
CA ARG A 101 10.15 22.14 -31.40
C ARG A 101 10.54 23.59 -31.67
N LEU A 102 11.07 24.30 -30.67
CA LEU A 102 11.57 25.66 -30.85
C LEU A 102 12.78 25.70 -31.80
N HIS A 103 13.70 24.73 -31.70
CA HIS A 103 14.83 24.60 -32.64
C HIS A 103 14.34 24.36 -34.08
N LEU A 104 13.35 23.48 -34.27
CA LEU A 104 12.76 23.22 -35.59
C LEU A 104 12.07 24.47 -36.17
N LEU A 105 11.31 25.21 -35.36
CA LEU A 105 10.68 26.46 -35.80
C LEU A 105 11.71 27.55 -36.11
N TRP A 106 12.77 27.69 -35.29
CA TRP A 106 13.90 28.58 -35.56
C TRP A 106 14.58 28.24 -36.90
N SER A 107 14.84 26.97 -37.16
CA SER A 107 15.41 26.51 -38.44
C SER A 107 14.50 26.73 -39.66
N SER A 108 13.19 26.80 -39.46
CA SER A 108 12.22 27.10 -40.53
C SER A 108 12.08 28.59 -40.84
N LEU A 109 12.32 29.46 -39.84
CA LEU A 109 12.19 30.91 -39.95
C LEU A 109 13.47 31.58 -40.47
N TYR A 110 14.63 30.98 -40.24
CA TYR A 110 15.92 31.39 -40.82
C TYR A 110 16.51 30.25 -41.65
N PRO A 111 16.03 30.01 -42.89
CA PRO A 111 16.75 29.17 -43.84
C PRO A 111 18.15 29.77 -44.07
N GLN A 112 19.18 28.93 -44.16
CA GLN A 112 20.58 29.36 -44.29
C GLN A 112 20.78 30.39 -45.41
N GLN A 113 20.96 31.66 -45.05
CA GLN A 113 21.41 32.71 -45.95
C GLN A 113 22.94 32.79 -45.90
N TYR A 114 23.65 31.74 -46.35
CA TYR A 114 25.08 31.80 -46.67
C TYR A 114 25.41 30.83 -47.80
N PHE A 115 25.08 31.23 -49.03
CA PHE A 115 25.85 30.82 -50.21
C PHE A 115 25.80 31.97 -51.21
N VAL A 116 26.65 32.97 -50.98
CA VAL A 116 27.15 33.85 -52.04
C VAL A 116 28.64 33.59 -52.08
N ASP A 117 29.02 32.63 -52.93
CA ASP A 117 30.35 32.59 -53.51
C ASP A 117 30.51 33.85 -54.38
N VAL A 118 31.28 34.84 -53.91
CA VAL A 118 32.28 35.69 -54.64
C VAL A 118 33.10 36.42 -53.59
#